data_AF-A0A960INJ2-F1
#
_entry.id   AF-A0A960INJ2-F1
#
_cell.length_a   1.000
_cell.length_b   1.000
_cell.length_c   1.000
_cell.angle_alpha   90.00
_cell.angle_beta   90.00
_cell.angle_gamma   90.00
#
_symmetry.space_group_name_H-M   'P 1'
#
loop_
_entity.id
_entity.type
_entity.pdbx_description
1 polymer ?
#
loop_
_entity_poly.entity_id
_entity_poly.type
_entity_poly.pdbx_seq_one_letter_code
_entity_poly.pdbx_strand_id
1 'polypeptide(L)'
;MIVAAALLALMSSAATAEPPSDAVDPRSQEVLREECLSTIDRREVTLFGNGTVRLRQGPRGREAMRLAEISRDQVDTIRTILEGLDLTETDPVESGVQGAWVEQCTLVLPSIEAKRREYAYGRFGSHSLALSRAIAIANDLAELAAGRPDRPSAIPRDFQPKQGDRLERRDGELFEVVGPTVDGKGVELVGVRIPLTLYVRIDDLDVEFLRVVPRVEEP
;
A
#
# COMPACT_ATOMS: atom_id res chain seq x y z
N MET A 1 63.08 31.06 31.00
CA MET A 1 63.57 29.87 30.27
C MET A 1 62.45 28.84 30.28
N ILE A 2 61.78 28.61 29.14
CA ILE A 2 61.13 27.35 28.69
C ILE A 2 59.98 26.78 29.59
N VAL A 3 58.78 26.36 29.16
CA VAL A 3 58.02 26.27 27.91
C VAL A 3 56.54 26.08 28.28
N ALA A 4 55.66 26.43 27.34
CA ALA A 4 54.21 26.37 27.33
C ALA A 4 53.57 24.98 27.57
N ALA A 5 52.30 24.98 28.01
CA ALA A 5 51.30 24.00 27.59
C ALA A 5 49.91 24.64 27.66
N ALA A 6 49.43 25.09 26.50
CA ALA A 6 48.05 25.49 26.26
C ALA A 6 47.20 24.24 26.06
N LEU A 7 46.12 24.07 26.83
CA LEU A 7 45.03 23.16 26.47
C LEU A 7 43.85 23.99 25.95
N LEU A 8 43.75 24.08 24.62
CA LEU A 8 42.55 24.51 23.93
C LEU A 8 41.49 23.39 24.06
N ALA A 9 40.43 23.66 24.81
CA ALA A 9 39.21 22.85 24.77
C ALA A 9 38.43 23.24 23.50
N LEU A 10 38.52 22.41 22.46
CA LEU A 10 37.67 22.49 21.28
C LEU A 10 36.25 22.09 21.68
N MET A 11 35.34 23.06 21.70
CA MET A 11 33.91 22.82 21.78
C MET A 11 33.45 22.20 20.46
N SER A 12 33.27 20.87 20.45
CA SER A 12 32.52 20.18 19.40
C SER A 12 31.04 20.52 19.53
N SER A 13 30.63 21.61 18.88
CA SER A 13 29.23 21.82 18.52
C SER A 13 28.90 20.85 17.39
N ALA A 14 28.47 19.64 17.77
CA ALA A 14 27.82 18.74 16.84
C ALA A 14 26.47 19.38 16.50
N ALA A 15 26.42 20.09 15.37
CA ALA A 15 25.17 20.40 14.72
C ALA A 15 24.52 19.07 14.37
N THR A 16 23.54 18.66 15.18
CA THR A 16 22.63 17.58 14.87
C THR A 16 21.88 18.05 13.62
N ALA A 17 22.34 17.61 12.45
CA ALA A 17 21.53 17.68 11.26
C ALA A 17 20.31 16.80 11.55
N GLU A 18 19.16 17.43 11.78
CA GLU A 18 17.88 16.73 11.76
C GLU A 18 17.82 15.96 10.43
N PRO A 19 17.54 14.64 10.46
CA PRO A 19 17.30 13.93 9.22
C PRO A 19 16.17 14.65 8.49
N PRO A 20 16.26 14.82 7.15
CA PRO A 20 15.17 15.39 6.39
C PRO A 20 13.92 14.57 6.71
N SER A 21 12.91 15.21 7.29
CA SER A 21 11.59 14.64 7.50
C SER A 21 11.19 13.91 6.21
N ASP A 22 10.97 12.60 6.31
CA ASP A 22 10.37 11.76 5.28
C ASP A 22 9.01 12.35 4.91
N ALA A 23 9.02 13.36 4.04
CA ALA A 23 7.82 13.88 3.41
C ALA A 23 7.39 12.76 2.47
N VAL A 24 6.54 11.88 2.98
CA VAL A 24 5.86 10.84 2.21
C VAL A 24 5.35 11.51 0.94
N ASP A 25 5.86 11.08 -0.22
CA ASP A 25 5.43 11.63 -1.51
C ASP A 25 3.90 11.59 -1.53
N PRO A 26 3.20 12.72 -1.75
CA PRO A 26 1.74 12.75 -1.79
C PRO A 26 1.15 11.77 -2.81
N ARG A 27 1.94 11.31 -3.80
CA ARG A 27 1.58 10.23 -4.74
C ARG A 27 1.60 8.84 -4.11
N SER A 28 2.43 8.64 -3.09
CA SER A 28 2.53 7.43 -2.27
C SER A 28 1.56 7.39 -1.10
N GLN A 29 0.81 8.47 -0.91
CA GLN A 29 -0.22 8.53 0.11
C GLN A 29 -1.38 7.62 -0.29
N GLU A 30 -1.69 6.63 0.54
CA GLU A 30 -2.97 5.93 0.45
C GLU A 30 -4.10 6.96 0.64
N VAL A 31 -5.23 6.76 -0.03
CA VAL A 31 -6.46 7.56 0.16
C VAL A 31 -7.50 6.73 0.89
N LEU A 32 -7.52 5.43 0.58
CA LEU A 32 -8.39 4.45 1.20
C LEU A 32 -7.71 3.10 1.11
N ARG A 33 -7.76 2.33 2.19
CA ARG A 33 -7.40 0.91 2.19
C ARG A 33 -8.47 0.13 2.93
N GLU A 34 -9.09 -0.82 2.27
CA GLU A 34 -10.00 -1.79 2.90
C GLU A 34 -9.33 -3.17 2.81
N GLU A 35 -9.21 -3.85 3.95
CA GLU A 35 -8.68 -5.20 4.05
C GLU A 35 -9.68 -6.11 4.78
N CYS A 36 -10.23 -7.07 4.06
CA CYS A 36 -11.08 -8.14 4.58
C CYS A 36 -10.30 -9.44 4.65
N LEU A 37 -10.27 -10.05 5.83
CA LEU A 37 -9.55 -11.28 6.12
C LEU A 37 -10.51 -12.33 6.69
N SER A 38 -10.37 -13.56 6.20
CA SER A 38 -10.90 -14.76 6.84
C SER A 38 -9.77 -15.75 7.13
N THR A 39 -10.12 -16.96 7.58
CA THR A 39 -9.11 -18.01 7.77
C THR A 39 -8.55 -18.53 6.45
N ILE A 40 -9.31 -18.42 5.36
CA ILE A 40 -8.98 -19.04 4.06
C ILE A 40 -8.72 -18.01 2.95
N ASP A 41 -9.32 -16.83 3.03
CA ASP A 41 -9.33 -15.83 1.97
C ASP A 41 -8.86 -14.46 2.46
N ARG A 42 -8.34 -13.67 1.52
CA ARG A 42 -7.99 -12.27 1.71
C ARG A 42 -8.54 -11.45 0.55
N ARG A 43 -9.05 -10.26 0.86
CA ARG A 43 -9.37 -9.23 -0.11
C ARG A 43 -8.89 -7.89 0.42
N GLU A 44 -7.95 -7.27 -0.27
CA GLU A 44 -7.40 -5.96 0.04
C GLU A 44 -7.59 -5.07 -1.20
N VAL A 45 -8.25 -3.94 -1.02
CA VAL A 45 -8.31 -2.87 -2.03
C VAL A 45 -7.64 -1.63 -1.48
N THR A 46 -6.76 -1.02 -2.26
CA THR A 46 -6.07 0.24 -1.92
C THR A 46 -6.24 1.23 -3.07
N LEU A 47 -6.69 2.44 -2.74
CA LEU A 47 -6.61 3.60 -3.61
C LEU A 47 -5.43 4.46 -3.18
N PHE A 48 -4.57 4.82 -4.13
CA PHE A 48 -3.45 5.72 -3.93
C PHE A 48 -3.79 7.14 -4.44
N GLY A 49 -3.12 8.15 -3.89
CA GLY A 49 -3.33 9.56 -4.22
C GLY A 49 -3.03 9.91 -5.69
N ASN A 50 -2.31 9.03 -6.38
CA ASN A 50 -2.01 9.14 -7.80
C ASN A 50 -3.12 8.58 -8.73
N GLY A 51 -4.12 7.88 -8.18
CA GLY A 51 -5.21 7.27 -8.95
C GLY A 51 -5.02 5.79 -9.25
N THR A 52 -3.92 5.18 -8.81
CA THR A 52 -3.76 3.73 -8.85
C THR A 52 -4.73 3.06 -7.88
N VAL A 53 -5.49 2.10 -8.38
CA VAL A 53 -6.32 1.19 -7.60
C VAL A 53 -5.68 -0.19 -7.65
N ARG A 54 -5.35 -0.73 -6.48
CA ARG A 54 -4.76 -2.05 -6.35
C ARG A 54 -5.69 -2.97 -5.60
N LEU A 55 -6.02 -4.10 -6.22
CA LEU A 55 -6.81 -5.17 -5.65
C LEU A 55 -5.93 -6.41 -5.47
N ARG A 56 -5.81 -6.89 -4.24
CA ARG A 56 -5.19 -8.18 -3.90
C ARG A 56 -6.29 -9.09 -3.36
N GLN A 57 -6.64 -10.14 -4.08
CA GLN A 57 -7.74 -11.03 -3.68
C GLN A 57 -7.47 -12.51 -3.98
N GLY A 58 -7.99 -13.38 -3.13
CA GLY A 58 -7.91 -14.84 -3.29
C GLY A 58 -7.41 -15.54 -2.02
N PRO A 59 -7.12 -16.85 -2.10
CA PRO A 59 -6.75 -17.63 -0.93
C PRO A 59 -5.52 -17.03 -0.25
N ARG A 60 -5.49 -17.04 1.08
CA ARG A 60 -4.36 -16.47 1.82
C ARG A 60 -3.04 -17.08 1.38
N GLY A 61 -2.07 -16.24 1.02
CA GLY A 61 -0.78 -16.64 0.47
C GLY A 61 -0.75 -16.91 -1.03
N ARG A 62 -1.93 -16.97 -1.67
CA ARG A 62 -2.12 -17.19 -3.11
C ARG A 62 -2.99 -16.10 -3.75
N GLU A 63 -2.88 -14.89 -3.24
CA GLU A 63 -3.71 -13.79 -3.71
C GLU A 63 -3.28 -13.35 -5.12
N ALA A 64 -4.26 -13.14 -5.98
CA ALA A 64 -4.09 -12.47 -7.26
C ALA A 64 -4.03 -10.97 -7.06
N MET A 65 -3.07 -10.32 -7.72
CA MET A 65 -3.01 -8.87 -7.79
C MET A 65 -3.57 -8.37 -9.11
N ARG A 66 -4.43 -7.36 -9.03
CA ARG A 66 -5.01 -6.64 -10.15
C ARG A 66 -4.86 -5.14 -9.94
N LEU A 67 -4.65 -4.42 -11.03
CA LEU A 67 -4.45 -2.98 -11.04
C LEU A 67 -5.49 -2.32 -11.96
N ALA A 68 -5.96 -1.17 -11.53
CA ALA A 68 -6.71 -0.23 -12.33
C ALA A 68 -6.21 1.19 -12.07
N GLU A 69 -6.60 2.11 -12.94
CA GLU A 69 -6.31 3.53 -12.82
C GLU A 69 -7.63 4.29 -12.88
N ILE A 70 -7.76 5.30 -12.03
CA ILE A 70 -8.79 6.34 -12.09
C ILE A 70 -8.14 7.70 -12.29
N SER A 71 -8.89 8.67 -12.81
CA SER A 71 -8.35 10.01 -13.02
C SER A 71 -8.12 10.75 -11.71
N ARG A 72 -7.24 11.75 -11.73
CA ARG A 72 -6.98 12.61 -10.57
C ARG A 72 -8.26 13.29 -10.04
N ASP A 73 -9.14 13.75 -10.93
CA ASP A 73 -10.41 14.36 -10.56
C ASP A 73 -11.32 13.38 -9.79
N GLN A 74 -11.28 12.09 -10.16
CA GLN A 74 -11.99 11.03 -9.44
C GLN A 74 -11.37 10.79 -8.06
N VAL A 75 -10.04 10.80 -7.94
CA VAL A 75 -9.36 10.70 -6.64
C VAL A 75 -9.75 11.85 -5.72
N ASP A 76 -9.70 13.09 -6.21
CA ASP A 76 -10.01 14.28 -5.43
C ASP A 76 -11.49 14.30 -5.01
N THR A 77 -12.39 13.82 -5.89
CA THR A 77 -13.81 13.63 -5.57
C THR A 77 -13.99 12.60 -4.45
N ILE A 78 -13.35 11.43 -4.56
CA ILE A 78 -13.42 10.38 -3.53
C ILE A 78 -12.87 10.89 -2.20
N ARG A 79 -11.72 11.57 -2.22
CA ARG A 79 -11.10 12.17 -1.03
C ARG A 79 -12.06 13.13 -0.33
N THR A 80 -12.65 14.05 -1.10
CA THR A 80 -13.62 15.02 -0.57
C THR A 80 -14.83 14.33 0.06
N ILE A 81 -15.36 13.28 -0.58
CA ILE A 81 -16.46 12.49 -0.03
C ILE A 81 -16.04 11.85 1.29
N LEU A 82 -14.90 11.16 1.34
CA LEU A 82 -14.41 10.46 2.52
C LEU A 82 -14.13 11.40 3.70
N GLU A 83 -13.57 12.59 3.43
CA GLU A 83 -13.32 13.62 4.44
C GLU A 83 -14.62 14.21 5.00
N GLY A 84 -15.67 14.28 4.18
CA GLY A 84 -17.00 14.74 4.60
C GLY A 84 -17.85 13.69 5.34
N LEU A 85 -17.39 12.45 5.46
CA LEU A 85 -18.12 11.42 6.21
C LEU A 85 -17.89 11.57 7.72
N ASP A 86 -18.98 11.68 8.47
CA ASP A 86 -18.93 11.59 9.93
C ASP A 86 -18.88 10.12 10.36
N LEU A 87 -17.68 9.66 10.71
CA LEU A 87 -17.43 8.30 11.17
C LEU A 87 -17.30 8.21 12.70
N THR A 88 -17.66 9.25 13.44
CA THR A 88 -17.54 9.28 14.91
C THR A 88 -18.50 8.32 15.61
N GLU A 89 -19.66 8.04 15.00
CA GLU A 89 -20.66 7.07 15.48
C GLU A 89 -20.29 5.61 15.15
N THR A 90 -19.14 5.37 14.51
CA THR A 90 -18.72 4.01 14.16
C THR A 90 -17.97 3.43 15.35
N ASP A 91 -18.71 2.76 16.23
CA ASP A 91 -18.10 2.00 17.32
C ASP A 91 -17.17 0.92 16.74
N PRO A 92 -15.93 0.79 17.25
CA PRO A 92 -15.13 -0.38 16.93
C PRO A 92 -15.90 -1.62 17.37
N VAL A 93 -16.16 -2.55 16.45
CA VAL A 93 -16.88 -3.78 16.78
C VAL A 93 -16.06 -4.54 17.82
N GLU A 94 -16.47 -4.48 19.09
CA GLU A 94 -15.98 -5.34 20.16
C GLU A 94 -16.44 -6.77 19.84
N SER A 95 -15.60 -7.52 19.12
CA SER A 95 -15.76 -8.93 18.81
C SER A 95 -17.05 -9.31 18.05
N GLY A 96 -17.01 -9.15 16.72
CA GLY A 96 -17.99 -9.78 15.84
C GLY A 96 -17.89 -11.32 15.87
N VAL A 97 -18.94 -11.98 15.38
CA VAL A 97 -19.02 -13.45 15.25
C VAL A 97 -17.75 -13.99 14.58
N GLN A 98 -17.12 -14.98 15.21
CA GLN A 98 -15.90 -15.61 14.69
C GLN A 98 -16.26 -16.90 13.95
N GLY A 99 -15.62 -17.14 12.81
CA GLY A 99 -15.80 -18.36 12.04
C GLY A 99 -14.87 -18.39 10.83
N ALA A 100 -14.59 -19.59 10.29
CA ALA A 100 -13.64 -19.78 9.20
C ALA A 100 -13.95 -18.93 7.95
N TRP A 101 -15.24 -18.69 7.70
CA TRP A 101 -15.79 -17.95 6.57
C TRP A 101 -16.22 -16.52 6.93
N VAL A 102 -16.10 -16.11 8.19
CA VAL A 102 -16.51 -14.77 8.59
C VAL A 102 -15.37 -13.81 8.31
N GLU A 103 -15.58 -12.95 7.32
CA GLU A 103 -14.61 -11.92 6.97
C GLU A 103 -14.68 -10.75 7.97
N GLN A 104 -13.55 -10.50 8.62
CA GLN A 104 -13.30 -9.32 9.43
C GLN A 104 -12.57 -8.32 8.55
N CYS A 105 -13.18 -7.15 8.38
CA CYS A 105 -12.70 -6.09 7.53
C CYS A 105 -12.14 -4.94 8.37
N THR A 106 -11.08 -4.31 7.87
CA THR A 106 -10.52 -3.08 8.41
C THR A 106 -10.49 -2.05 7.30
N LEU A 107 -11.22 -0.96 7.50
CA LEU A 107 -11.15 0.22 6.64
C LEU A 107 -10.18 1.23 7.25
N VAL A 108 -9.25 1.69 6.44
CA VAL A 108 -8.19 2.59 6.84
C VAL A 108 -8.28 3.85 6.00
N LEU A 109 -8.52 4.97 6.69
CA LEU A 109 -8.62 6.30 6.10
C LEU A 109 -7.48 7.17 6.65
N PRO A 110 -6.49 7.50 5.81
CA PRO A 110 -5.47 8.49 6.17
C PRO A 110 -6.13 9.86 6.31
N SER A 111 -5.83 10.55 7.41
CA SER A 111 -6.29 11.92 7.67
C SER A 111 -5.11 12.88 7.51
N ILE A 112 -5.38 14.08 6.99
CA ILE A 112 -4.42 15.18 6.88
C ILE A 112 -4.10 15.76 8.28
N GLU A 113 -5.02 15.65 9.24
CA GLU A 113 -4.93 16.29 10.56
C GLU A 113 -4.74 15.30 11.74
N ALA A 114 -4.95 13.99 11.53
CA ALA A 114 -4.87 12.98 12.58
C ALA A 114 -4.08 11.73 12.15
N LYS A 115 -3.58 10.98 13.15
CA LYS A 115 -3.10 9.61 12.98
C LYS A 115 -4.13 8.80 12.19
N ARG A 116 -3.64 7.98 11.25
CA ARG A 116 -4.40 7.01 10.44
C ARG A 116 -5.62 6.47 11.22
N ARG A 117 -6.83 6.68 10.69
CA ARG A 117 -8.07 6.20 11.31
C ARG A 117 -8.39 4.82 10.77
N GLU A 118 -8.57 3.86 11.67
CA GLU A 118 -8.86 2.46 11.35
C GLU A 118 -10.23 2.08 11.93
N TYR A 119 -11.06 1.44 11.12
CA TYR A 119 -12.42 1.03 11.45
C TYR A 119 -12.58 -0.45 11.18
N ALA A 120 -12.76 -1.24 12.24
CA ALA A 120 -12.98 -2.68 12.15
C ALA A 120 -14.49 -3.01 12.09
N TYR A 121 -14.88 -3.89 11.16
CA TYR A 121 -16.27 -4.34 11.00
C TYR A 121 -16.34 -5.74 10.39
N GLY A 122 -17.43 -6.47 10.65
CA GLY A 122 -17.70 -7.71 9.93
C GLY A 122 -18.37 -7.43 8.59
N ARG A 123 -17.95 -8.09 7.49
CA ARG A 123 -18.46 -7.81 6.14
C ARG A 123 -19.99 -7.89 5.98
N PHE A 124 -20.63 -8.75 6.77
CA PHE A 124 -22.08 -8.97 6.76
C PHE A 124 -22.79 -8.39 7.99
N GLY A 125 -22.11 -7.52 8.76
CA GLY A 125 -22.68 -6.86 9.93
C GLY A 125 -23.55 -5.65 9.57
N SER A 126 -24.24 -5.11 10.57
CA SER A 126 -24.87 -3.79 10.46
C SER A 126 -23.82 -2.68 10.60
N HIS A 127 -23.95 -1.63 9.79
CA HIS A 127 -23.00 -0.51 9.75
C HIS A 127 -23.74 0.82 9.88
N SER A 128 -23.05 1.84 10.39
CA SER A 128 -23.53 3.22 10.27
C SER A 128 -23.65 3.61 8.80
N LEU A 129 -24.54 4.55 8.48
CA LEU A 129 -24.71 5.02 7.10
C LEU A 129 -23.40 5.56 6.51
N ALA A 130 -22.61 6.26 7.33
CA ALA A 130 -21.32 6.80 6.92
C ALA A 130 -20.31 5.69 6.60
N LEU A 131 -20.20 4.66 7.45
CA LEU A 131 -19.32 3.52 7.19
C LEU A 131 -19.77 2.76 5.93
N SER A 132 -21.07 2.52 5.76
CA SER A 132 -21.60 1.87 4.55
C SER A 132 -21.24 2.62 3.26
N ARG A 133 -21.22 3.96 3.28
CA ARG A 133 -20.81 4.76 2.12
C ARG A 133 -19.33 4.60 1.80
N ALA A 134 -18.46 4.59 2.81
CA ALA A 134 -17.03 4.37 2.60
C ALA A 134 -16.74 2.95 2.07
N ILE A 135 -17.45 1.94 2.60
CA ILE A 135 -17.38 0.55 2.13
C ILE A 135 -17.85 0.45 0.67
N ALA A 136 -18.93 1.15 0.30
CA ALA A 136 -19.41 1.16 -1.08
C ALA A 136 -18.34 1.68 -2.05
N ILE A 137 -17.65 2.78 -1.71
CA ILE A 137 -16.52 3.30 -2.49
C ILE A 137 -15.41 2.24 -2.64
N ALA A 138 -15.04 1.56 -1.55
CA ALA A 138 -14.03 0.51 -1.60
C ALA A 138 -14.45 -0.66 -2.51
N ASN A 139 -15.72 -1.06 -2.46
CA ASN A 139 -16.27 -2.10 -3.32
C ASN A 139 -16.30 -1.69 -4.79
N ASP A 140 -16.72 -0.47 -5.11
CA ASP A 140 -16.74 0.05 -6.48
C ASP A 140 -15.31 0.05 -7.09
N LEU A 141 -14.32 0.44 -6.29
CA LEU A 141 -12.91 0.39 -6.68
C LEU A 141 -12.41 -1.05 -6.90
N ALA A 142 -12.81 -1.98 -6.04
CA ALA A 142 -12.48 -3.38 -6.21
C ALA A 142 -13.14 -3.98 -7.46
N GLU A 143 -14.40 -3.64 -7.74
CA GLU A 143 -15.10 -4.06 -8.96
C GLU A 143 -14.44 -3.48 -10.21
N LEU A 144 -14.03 -2.22 -10.18
CA LEU A 144 -13.27 -1.59 -11.27
C LEU A 144 -11.97 -2.36 -11.56
N ALA A 145 -11.20 -2.70 -10.51
CA ALA A 145 -9.97 -3.47 -10.66
C ALA A 145 -10.24 -4.92 -11.09
N ALA A 146 -11.37 -5.51 -10.68
CA ALA A 146 -11.76 -6.87 -11.05
C ALA A 146 -12.35 -6.99 -12.47
N GLY A 147 -12.98 -5.94 -12.98
CA GLY A 147 -13.60 -5.90 -14.30
C GLY A 147 -12.60 -5.76 -15.46
N ARG A 148 -11.33 -5.46 -15.18
CA ARG A 148 -10.31 -5.40 -16.23
C ARG A 148 -9.88 -6.81 -16.65
N PRO A 149 -9.80 -7.09 -17.97
CA PRO A 149 -9.39 -8.41 -18.45
C PRO A 149 -7.96 -8.75 -18.00
N ASP A 150 -7.69 -10.03 -17.70
CA ASP A 150 -6.38 -10.57 -17.26
C ASP A 150 -5.24 -10.45 -18.29
N ARG A 151 -5.40 -9.65 -19.35
CA ARG A 151 -4.29 -9.30 -20.24
C ARG A 151 -3.31 -8.40 -19.49
N PRO A 152 -1.98 -8.51 -19.74
CA PRO A 152 -0.99 -7.79 -18.96
C PRO A 152 -1.21 -6.30 -19.17
N SER A 153 -1.88 -5.65 -18.21
CA SER A 153 -1.74 -4.22 -18.06
C SER A 153 -0.28 -4.01 -17.73
N ALA A 154 0.42 -3.27 -18.59
CA ALA A 154 1.72 -2.72 -18.26
C ALA A 154 1.69 -2.20 -16.82
N ILE A 155 2.79 -2.36 -16.08
CA ILE A 155 2.89 -1.72 -14.77
C ILE A 155 2.55 -0.23 -14.95
N PRO A 156 1.55 0.30 -14.20
CA PRO A 156 1.24 1.73 -14.22
C PRO A 156 2.50 2.55 -14.01
N ARG A 157 2.64 3.69 -14.70
CA ARG A 157 3.85 4.54 -14.62
C ARG A 157 4.15 5.04 -13.21
N ASP A 158 3.13 5.06 -12.37
CA ASP A 158 3.13 5.53 -10.99
C ASP A 158 2.86 4.38 -10.00
N PHE A 159 3.08 3.14 -10.43
CA PHE A 159 2.92 1.97 -9.58
C PHE A 159 3.77 2.06 -8.30
N GLN A 160 3.11 1.78 -7.18
CA GLN A 160 3.69 1.82 -5.83
C GLN A 160 3.98 0.39 -5.35
N PRO A 161 5.22 -0.10 -5.45
CA PRO A 161 5.54 -1.45 -5.02
C PRO A 161 5.39 -1.57 -3.49
N LYS A 162 4.68 -2.61 -3.03
CA LYS A 162 4.71 -3.00 -1.61
C LYS A 162 5.42 -4.33 -1.43
N GLN A 163 5.95 -4.51 -0.22
CA GLN A 163 6.50 -5.78 0.22
C GLN A 163 5.53 -6.94 -0.08
N GLY A 164 6.08 -7.96 -0.72
CA GLY A 164 5.40 -9.18 -1.14
C GLY A 164 4.76 -9.13 -2.52
N ASP A 165 4.73 -7.98 -3.20
CA ASP A 165 4.27 -7.88 -4.60
C ASP A 165 5.18 -8.70 -5.51
N ARG A 166 4.61 -9.42 -6.49
CA ARG A 166 5.40 -10.18 -7.48
C ARG A 166 5.34 -9.51 -8.84
N LEU A 167 6.48 -9.25 -9.44
CA LEU A 167 6.61 -8.61 -10.74
C LEU A 167 7.17 -9.61 -11.76
N GLU A 168 6.60 -9.64 -12.96
CA GLU A 168 7.16 -10.36 -14.10
C GLU A 168 8.01 -9.41 -14.91
N ARG A 169 9.30 -9.73 -15.01
CA ARG A 169 10.25 -8.98 -15.82
C ARG A 169 10.03 -9.28 -17.31
N ARG A 170 10.51 -8.42 -18.20
CA ARG A 170 10.34 -8.59 -19.65
C ARG A 170 10.86 -9.89 -20.25
N ASP A 171 11.76 -10.57 -19.56
CA ASP A 171 12.30 -11.88 -19.94
C ASP A 171 11.51 -13.07 -19.35
N GLY A 172 10.41 -12.81 -18.63
CA GLY A 172 9.55 -13.84 -18.03
C GLY A 172 10.00 -14.33 -16.65
N GLU A 173 11.04 -13.73 -16.07
CA GLU A 173 11.44 -14.04 -14.70
C GLU A 173 10.57 -13.34 -13.67
N LEU A 174 10.31 -14.04 -12.56
CA LEU A 174 9.49 -13.53 -11.47
C LEU A 174 10.37 -13.01 -10.34
N PHE A 175 10.03 -11.83 -9.86
CA PHE A 175 10.68 -11.19 -8.71
C PHE A 175 9.66 -10.80 -7.67
N GLU A 176 10.01 -10.92 -6.39
CA GLU A 176 9.19 -10.52 -5.26
C GLU A 176 9.78 -9.27 -4.60
N VAL A 177 8.96 -8.27 -4.36
CA VAL A 177 9.34 -7.04 -3.67
C VAL A 177 9.64 -7.36 -2.21
N VAL A 178 10.87 -7.10 -1.78
CA VAL A 178 11.29 -7.23 -0.38
C VAL A 178 10.97 -5.95 0.39
N GLY A 179 11.17 -4.80 -0.23
CA GLY A 179 10.91 -3.49 0.38
C GLY A 179 11.52 -2.35 -0.42
N PRO A 180 11.35 -1.09 0.04
CA PRO A 180 12.02 0.06 -0.57
C PRO A 180 13.53 0.05 -0.25
N THR A 181 14.33 0.67 -1.11
CA THR A 181 15.75 0.94 -0.85
C THR A 181 15.91 1.94 0.30
N VAL A 182 17.09 1.97 0.92
CA VAL A 182 17.41 2.87 2.05
C VAL A 182 17.23 4.36 1.69
N ASP A 183 17.46 4.72 0.42
CA ASP A 183 17.28 6.07 -0.09
C ASP A 183 15.84 6.38 -0.55
N GLY A 184 14.93 5.41 -0.47
CA GLY A 184 13.51 5.54 -0.86
C GLY A 184 13.25 5.71 -2.35
N LYS A 185 14.28 5.65 -3.21
CA LYS A 185 14.16 5.93 -4.66
C LYS A 185 13.98 4.66 -5.51
N GLY A 186 14.16 3.50 -4.91
CA GLY A 186 14.08 2.22 -5.57
C GLY A 186 13.38 1.17 -4.71
N VAL A 187 13.30 -0.02 -5.28
CA VAL A 187 12.74 -1.20 -4.65
C VAL A 187 13.75 -2.33 -4.72
N GLU A 188 13.92 -3.02 -3.60
CA GLU A 188 14.65 -4.28 -3.52
C GLU A 188 13.72 -5.43 -3.90
N LEU A 189 14.19 -6.25 -4.83
CA LEU A 189 13.47 -7.34 -5.44
C LEU A 189 14.32 -8.61 -5.32
N VAL A 190 13.71 -9.72 -4.94
CA VAL A 190 14.37 -11.03 -4.91
C VAL A 190 13.74 -11.96 -5.93
N GLY A 191 14.55 -12.63 -6.74
CA GLY A 191 14.05 -13.57 -7.73
C GLY A 191 13.36 -14.75 -7.07
N VAL A 192 12.20 -15.13 -7.60
CA VAL A 192 11.35 -16.21 -7.04
C VAL A 192 11.94 -17.59 -7.35
N ARG A 193 12.45 -17.78 -8.58
CA ARG A 193 13.04 -19.05 -9.04
C ARG A 193 14.57 -19.04 -9.02
N ILE A 194 15.15 -17.86 -9.16
CA ILE A 194 16.60 -17.65 -9.24
C ILE A 194 16.99 -16.77 -8.06
N PRO A 195 17.97 -17.17 -7.22
CA PRO A 195 18.38 -16.39 -6.05
C PRO A 195 19.20 -15.16 -6.46
N LEU A 196 18.54 -14.21 -7.11
CA LEU A 196 19.09 -12.96 -7.61
C LEU A 196 18.38 -11.79 -6.93
N THR A 197 19.16 -10.92 -6.28
CA THR A 197 18.64 -9.65 -5.76
C THR A 197 18.84 -8.55 -6.78
N LEU A 198 17.78 -7.79 -7.06
CA LEU A 198 17.79 -6.61 -7.91
C LEU A 198 17.42 -5.37 -7.11
N TYR A 199 18.02 -4.25 -7.48
CA TYR A 199 17.63 -2.93 -7.02
C TYR A 199 17.20 -2.14 -8.24
N VAL A 200 15.93 -1.80 -8.32
CA VAL A 200 15.34 -1.11 -9.48
C VAL A 200 14.75 0.20 -9.00
N ARG A 201 14.97 1.30 -9.73
CA ARG A 201 14.34 2.58 -9.41
C ARG A 201 12.84 2.47 -9.62
N ILE A 202 12.05 3.13 -8.77
CA ILE A 202 10.59 3.11 -8.89
C ILE A 202 10.16 3.62 -10.27
N ASP A 203 10.80 4.68 -10.77
CA ASP A 203 10.53 5.28 -12.09
C ASP A 203 10.88 4.36 -13.28
N ASP A 204 11.65 3.30 -13.06
CA ASP A 204 12.09 2.37 -14.12
C ASP A 204 11.31 1.03 -14.05
N LEU A 205 10.33 0.89 -13.16
CA LEU A 205 9.59 -0.37 -13.00
C LEU A 205 8.74 -0.72 -14.23
N ASP A 206 8.12 0.25 -14.89
CA ASP A 206 7.38 0.04 -16.14
C ASP A 206 8.31 -0.25 -17.33
N VAL A 207 9.58 0.15 -17.22
CA VAL A 207 10.62 -0.16 -18.20
C VAL A 207 11.16 -1.58 -18.01
N GLU A 208 11.37 -2.04 -16.79
CA GLU A 208 11.98 -3.36 -16.54
C GLU A 208 10.94 -4.49 -16.47
N PHE A 209 9.73 -4.21 -16.00
CA PHE A 209 8.72 -5.20 -15.71
C PHE A 209 7.46 -5.03 -16.57
N LEU A 210 6.89 -6.17 -16.96
CA LEU A 210 5.70 -6.24 -17.79
C LEU A 210 4.43 -6.04 -16.99
N ARG A 211 4.34 -6.68 -15.82
CA ARG A 211 3.12 -6.70 -15.01
C ARG A 211 3.41 -7.13 -13.58
N VAL A 212 2.42 -6.92 -12.74
CA VAL A 212 2.32 -7.55 -11.43
C VAL A 212 1.60 -8.89 -11.57
N VAL A 213 2.10 -9.94 -10.93
CA VAL A 213 1.63 -11.32 -11.05
C VAL A 213 1.01 -11.80 -9.73
N PRO A 214 -0.09 -12.57 -9.78
CA PRO A 214 -0.58 -13.34 -8.64
C PRO A 214 0.49 -14.21 -7.98
N ARG A 215 0.40 -14.42 -6.67
CA ARG A 215 1.12 -15.55 -6.06
C ARG A 215 0.38 -16.83 -6.44
N VAL A 216 0.90 -17.56 -7.42
CA VAL A 216 0.49 -18.95 -7.65
C VAL A 216 1.57 -19.83 -7.01
N GLU A 217 1.17 -20.74 -6.13
CA GLU A 217 2.07 -21.83 -5.71
C GLU A 217 2.36 -22.69 -6.95
N GLU A 218 3.64 -22.87 -7.29
CA GLU A 218 4.03 -24.00 -8.15
C GLU A 218 3.71 -25.29 -7.36
N PRO A 219 3.04 -26.27 -8.00
CA PRO A 219 2.61 -27.50 -7.35
C PRO A 219 3.77 -28.37 -6.84
#